data_AF-A0A9W6JJQ2-F1
#
_entry.id   AF-A0A9W6JJQ2-F1
#
_cell.length_a   1.000
_cell.length_b   1.000
_cell.length_c   1.000
_cell.angle_alpha   90.00
_cell.angle_beta   90.00
_cell.angle_gamma   90.00
#
_symmetry.space_group_name_H-M   'P 1'
#
loop_
_entity.id
_entity.type
_entity.pdbx_description
1 polymer ?
#
loop_
_entity_poly.entity_id
_entity_poly.type
_entity_poly.pdbx_seq_one_letter_code
_entity_poly.pdbx_strand_id
1 'polypeptide(L)'
;MPTKGTKGRGGGADGEAWRIEHKGRRAGQVFINRIDQPPVGPHASIQIYLNQTSQGRGIGRLGYHLACSQSRYDVIYAHMQKSNLASARAAEAAGFVDAALPEERQRLLVWRRQSAPASVEPPSSASPVTGPQSPATTTADQPDHEQPPSEPQQS
;
A
#
# COMPACT_ATOMS: atom_id res chain seq x y z
N MET A 1 -0.78 -9.59 14.84
CA MET A 1 0.52 -10.27 15.02
C MET A 1 0.48 -11.60 14.28
N PRO A 2 1.45 -11.89 13.39
CA PRO A 2 1.55 -13.19 12.76
C PRO A 2 1.79 -14.29 13.81
N THR A 3 1.19 -15.45 13.57
CA THR A 3 1.34 -16.66 14.38
C THR A 3 2.35 -17.59 13.74
N LYS A 4 2.96 -18.48 14.54
CA LYS A 4 3.81 -19.55 14.01
C LYS A 4 2.98 -20.44 13.06
N GLY A 5 3.27 -20.36 11.76
CA GLY A 5 2.66 -21.24 10.77
C GLY A 5 3.18 -22.67 10.88
N THR A 6 2.54 -23.61 10.19
CA THR A 6 3.01 -24.99 10.06
C THR A 6 3.64 -25.22 8.69
N LYS A 7 4.30 -26.37 8.48
CA LYS A 7 4.82 -26.74 7.15
C LYS A 7 3.69 -26.63 6.10
N GLY A 8 3.93 -25.86 5.05
CA GLY A 8 2.94 -25.58 3.98
C GLY A 8 1.83 -24.58 4.35
N ARG A 9 1.83 -24.00 5.56
CA ARG A 9 0.82 -23.03 6.03
C ARG A 9 1.47 -21.84 6.74
N GLY A 10 2.33 -21.13 6.02
CA GLY A 10 3.02 -19.94 6.54
C GLY A 10 4.13 -20.23 7.56
N GLY A 11 4.57 -21.50 7.69
CA GLY A 11 5.66 -21.89 8.59
C GLY A 11 7.03 -22.05 7.93
N GLY A 12 7.15 -21.78 6.63
CA GLY A 12 8.44 -21.76 5.92
C GLY A 12 9.18 -20.43 6.12
N ALA A 13 10.45 -20.36 5.67
CA ALA A 13 11.29 -19.15 5.81
C ALA A 13 10.62 -17.87 5.25
N ASP A 14 9.83 -18.04 4.18
CA ASP A 14 9.08 -16.96 3.52
C ASP A 14 7.57 -17.05 3.73
N GLY A 15 7.16 -17.82 4.74
CA GLY A 15 5.78 -18.00 5.11
C GLY A 15 5.32 -17.00 6.17
N GLU A 16 4.07 -16.55 6.06
CA GLU A 16 3.41 -15.77 7.09
C GLU A 16 2.05 -16.41 7.40
N ALA A 17 1.65 -16.48 8.66
CA ALA A 17 0.37 -17.06 9.04
C ALA A 17 -0.30 -16.21 10.11
N TRP A 18 -1.63 -16.17 10.10
CA TRP A 18 -2.43 -15.50 11.11
C TRP A 18 -3.61 -16.38 11.51
N ARG A 19 -3.90 -16.40 12.80
CA ARG A 19 -5.15 -16.93 13.32
C ARG A 19 -6.26 -15.91 13.11
N ILE A 20 -7.41 -16.38 12.62
CA ILE A 20 -8.61 -15.56 12.51
C ILE A 20 -9.50 -15.84 13.71
N GLU A 21 -9.82 -14.79 14.46
CA GLU A 21 -10.72 -14.84 15.60
C GLU A 21 -11.92 -13.92 15.37
N HIS A 22 -13.10 -14.39 15.75
CA HIS A 22 -14.34 -13.61 15.68
C HIS A 22 -15.11 -13.81 16.98
N LYS A 23 -15.37 -12.72 17.70
CA LYS A 23 -16.01 -12.72 19.03
C LYS A 23 -15.30 -13.66 20.03
N GLY A 24 -13.98 -13.59 20.09
CA GLY A 24 -13.15 -14.40 21.00
C GLY A 24 -13.08 -15.89 20.67
N ARG A 25 -13.65 -16.33 19.55
CA ARG A 25 -13.59 -17.72 19.09
C ARG A 25 -12.78 -17.84 17.81
N ARG A 26 -12.00 -18.91 17.69
CA ARG A 26 -11.27 -19.23 16.46
C ARG A 26 -12.26 -19.46 15.31
N ALA A 27 -12.20 -18.58 14.33
CA ALA A 27 -13.02 -18.65 13.12
C ALA A 27 -12.27 -19.31 11.95
N GLY A 28 -10.94 -19.33 12.00
CA GLY A 28 -10.13 -19.92 10.93
C GLY A 28 -8.64 -19.59 11.02
N GLN A 29 -7.97 -19.67 9.88
CA GLN A 29 -6.59 -19.25 9.67
C GLN A 29 -6.42 -18.70 8.26
N VAL A 30 -5.50 -17.75 8.09
CA VAL A 30 -5.03 -17.25 6.80
C VAL A 30 -3.52 -17.34 6.79
N PHE A 31 -2.93 -17.69 5.66
CA PHE A 31 -1.49 -17.73 5.53
C PHE A 31 -1.05 -17.39 4.12
N ILE A 32 0.19 -16.94 4.01
CA ILE A 32 0.90 -16.67 2.77
C ILE A 32 2.12 -17.57 2.73
N ASN A 33 2.39 -18.18 1.58
CA ASN A 33 3.65 -18.86 1.30
C ASN A 33 4.26 -18.27 0.03
N ARG A 34 5.58 -18.23 -0.06
CA ARG A 34 6.26 -18.09 -1.36
C ARG A 34 6.17 -19.43 -2.10
N ILE A 35 5.64 -19.41 -3.30
CA ILE A 35 5.55 -20.57 -4.19
C ILE A 35 6.10 -20.21 -5.56
N ASP A 36 6.50 -21.21 -6.32
CA ASP A 36 6.86 -21.07 -7.72
C ASP A 36 5.95 -21.95 -8.55
N GLN A 37 4.96 -21.34 -9.21
CA GLN A 37 3.96 -22.05 -10.00
C GLN A 37 3.63 -21.26 -11.28
N PRO A 38 3.56 -21.93 -12.43
CA PRO A 38 2.99 -21.35 -13.65
C PRO A 38 1.52 -20.93 -13.43
N PRO A 39 1.01 -19.94 -14.18
CA PRO A 39 1.72 -19.13 -15.18
C PRO A 39 2.54 -17.97 -14.59
N VAL A 40 2.51 -17.77 -13.27
CA VAL A 40 3.06 -16.57 -12.60
C VAL A 40 4.56 -16.68 -12.32
N GLY A 41 5.07 -17.88 -12.05
CA GLY A 41 6.44 -18.09 -11.57
C GLY A 41 6.58 -17.87 -10.06
N PRO A 42 7.73 -17.38 -9.53
CA PRO A 42 7.93 -17.19 -8.09
C PRO A 42 7.15 -16.02 -7.47
N HIS A 43 6.13 -16.30 -6.66
CA HIS A 43 5.25 -15.28 -6.08
C HIS A 43 4.74 -15.63 -4.68
N ALA A 44 4.17 -14.64 -3.98
CA ALA A 44 3.49 -14.83 -2.71
C ALA A 44 2.05 -15.30 -2.95
N SER A 45 1.67 -16.46 -2.41
CA SER A 45 0.34 -17.04 -2.55
C SER A 45 -0.39 -17.05 -1.20
N ILE A 46 -1.59 -16.46 -1.18
CA ILE A 46 -2.46 -16.43 0.00
C ILE A 46 -3.50 -17.55 -0.03
N GLN A 47 -3.76 -18.14 1.13
CA GLN A 47 -4.84 -19.10 1.34
C GLN A 47 -5.55 -18.80 2.66
N ILE A 48 -6.87 -18.95 2.66
CA ILE A 48 -7.72 -18.77 3.83
C ILE A 48 -8.58 -19.99 4.06
N TYR A 49 -8.68 -20.41 5.31
CA TYR A 49 -9.56 -21.48 5.75
C TYR A 49 -10.42 -20.97 6.89
N LEU A 50 -11.74 -20.99 6.68
CA LEU A 50 -12.73 -20.64 7.69
C LEU A 50 -13.52 -21.87 8.11
N ASN A 51 -13.79 -21.96 9.42
CA ASN A 51 -14.71 -22.94 9.98
C ASN A 51 -16.10 -22.74 9.34
N GLN A 52 -16.80 -23.83 9.05
CA GLN A 52 -18.10 -23.78 8.36
C GLN A 52 -19.11 -22.87 9.08
N THR A 53 -19.13 -22.91 10.41
CA THR A 53 -19.98 -22.06 11.27
C THR A 53 -19.66 -20.56 11.20
N SER A 54 -18.50 -20.20 10.64
CA SER A 54 -18.01 -18.83 10.50
C SER A 54 -18.06 -18.31 9.06
N GLN A 55 -18.43 -19.15 8.09
CA GLN A 55 -18.60 -18.77 6.69
C GLN A 55 -19.85 -17.88 6.51
N GLY A 56 -19.90 -17.11 5.42
CA GLY A 56 -21.02 -16.23 5.10
C GLY A 56 -21.16 -14.96 5.96
N ARG A 57 -20.24 -14.71 6.91
CA ARG A 57 -20.29 -13.57 7.85
C ARG A 57 -19.35 -12.42 7.50
N GLY A 58 -18.85 -12.35 6.26
CA GLY A 58 -17.87 -11.35 5.85
C GLY A 58 -16.45 -11.54 6.42
N ILE A 59 -16.23 -12.54 7.28
CA ILE A 59 -14.92 -12.83 7.89
C ILE A 59 -13.84 -13.09 6.83
N GLY A 60 -14.19 -13.74 5.72
CA GLY A 60 -13.24 -14.03 4.64
C GLY A 60 -12.67 -12.75 4.00
N ARG A 61 -13.53 -11.76 3.74
CA ARG A 61 -13.14 -10.47 3.17
C ARG A 61 -12.14 -9.76 4.08
N LEU A 62 -12.47 -9.66 5.37
CA LEU A 62 -11.60 -9.02 6.36
C LEU A 62 -10.30 -9.81 6.56
N GLY A 63 -10.37 -11.15 6.53
CA GLY A 63 -9.21 -12.02 6.62
C GLY A 63 -8.21 -11.78 5.49
N TYR A 64 -8.68 -11.71 4.24
CA TYR A 64 -7.84 -11.36 3.09
C TYR A 64 -7.24 -9.97 3.23
N HIS A 65 -8.07 -8.96 3.52
CA HIS A 65 -7.64 -7.58 3.61
C HIS A 65 -6.55 -7.40 4.68
N LEU A 66 -6.81 -7.86 5.91
CA LEU A 66 -5.88 -7.73 7.02
C LEU A 66 -4.57 -8.50 6.79
N ALA A 67 -4.65 -9.71 6.24
CA ALA A 67 -3.44 -10.49 5.93
C ALA A 67 -2.57 -9.78 4.90
N CYS A 68 -3.17 -9.23 3.82
CA CYS A 68 -2.41 -8.50 2.80
C CYS A 68 -1.80 -7.22 3.35
N SER A 69 -2.55 -6.44 4.14
CA SER A 69 -2.04 -5.21 4.74
C SER A 69 -0.90 -5.44 5.72
N GLN A 70 -0.97 -6.51 6.52
CA GLN A 70 0.05 -6.88 7.52
C GLN A 70 1.22 -7.68 6.94
N SER A 71 1.07 -8.23 5.74
CA SER A 71 2.11 -8.97 5.07
C SER A 71 3.25 -8.05 4.65
N ARG A 72 4.46 -8.59 4.56
CA ARG A 72 5.61 -7.90 3.95
C ARG A 72 5.57 -7.83 2.42
N TYR A 73 4.67 -8.56 1.76
CA TYR A 73 4.61 -8.61 0.31
C TYR A 73 3.77 -7.47 -0.27
N ASP A 74 4.22 -6.90 -1.39
CA ASP A 74 3.48 -5.88 -2.13
C ASP A 74 2.57 -6.45 -3.21
N VAL A 75 2.86 -7.66 -3.69
CA VAL A 75 2.04 -8.37 -4.68
C VAL A 75 1.75 -9.76 -4.14
N ILE A 76 0.46 -10.07 -4.02
CA ILE A 76 -0.03 -11.33 -3.45
C ILE A 76 -1.07 -11.92 -4.39
N TYR A 77 -0.94 -13.22 -4.67
CA TYR A 77 -1.87 -13.95 -5.54
C TYR A 77 -2.74 -14.91 -4.74
N ALA A 78 -4.01 -15.00 -5.12
CA ALA A 78 -4.94 -16.00 -4.61
C ALA A 78 -5.24 -17.01 -5.72
N HIS A 79 -4.92 -18.28 -5.47
CA HIS A 79 -5.26 -19.39 -6.36
C HIS A 79 -6.55 -20.04 -5.86
N MET A 80 -7.54 -20.15 -6.73
CA MET A 80 -8.85 -20.67 -6.36
C MET A 80 -9.38 -21.66 -7.38
N GLN A 81 -10.06 -22.71 -6.93
CA GLN A 81 -10.85 -23.53 -7.83
C GLN A 81 -12.02 -22.70 -8.39
N LYS A 82 -12.37 -22.89 -9.67
CA LYS A 82 -13.49 -22.19 -10.33
C LYS A 82 -14.84 -22.35 -9.61
N SER A 83 -15.02 -23.47 -8.90
CA SER A 83 -16.21 -23.76 -8.09
C SER A 83 -16.27 -22.99 -6.76
N ASN A 84 -15.15 -22.42 -6.28
CA ASN A 84 -15.08 -21.74 -4.99
C ASN A 84 -15.47 -20.25 -5.11
N LEU A 85 -16.73 -20.01 -5.48
CA LEU A 85 -17.28 -18.67 -5.68
C LEU A 85 -17.26 -17.82 -4.39
N ALA A 86 -17.39 -18.46 -3.23
CA ALA A 86 -17.38 -17.76 -1.94
C ALA A 86 -16.02 -17.12 -1.65
N SER A 87 -14.92 -17.86 -1.89
CA SER A 87 -13.58 -17.32 -1.69
C SER A 87 -13.24 -16.26 -2.73
N ALA A 88 -13.67 -16.45 -3.99
CA ALA A 88 -13.46 -15.49 -5.06
C ALA A 88 -14.09 -14.13 -4.72
N ARG A 89 -15.39 -14.14 -4.38
CA ARG A 89 -16.11 -12.92 -3.97
C ARG A 89 -15.49 -12.26 -2.74
N ALA A 90 -15.00 -13.06 -1.78
CA ALA A 90 -14.36 -12.52 -0.59
C ALA A 90 -13.02 -11.84 -0.91
N ALA A 91 -12.22 -12.41 -1.81
CA ALA A 91 -10.97 -11.81 -2.28
C ALA A 91 -11.22 -10.56 -3.12
N GLU A 92 -12.17 -10.62 -4.07
CA GLU A 92 -12.60 -9.45 -4.86
C GLU A 92 -13.02 -8.29 -3.95
N ALA A 93 -13.87 -8.56 -2.94
CA ALA A 93 -14.30 -7.57 -1.97
C ALA A 93 -13.17 -7.08 -1.04
N ALA A 94 -12.02 -7.76 -1.01
CA ALA A 94 -10.80 -7.35 -0.31
C ALA A 94 -9.83 -6.56 -1.22
N GLY A 95 -10.19 -6.33 -2.49
CA GLY A 95 -9.40 -5.57 -3.45
C GLY A 95 -8.54 -6.42 -4.38
N PHE A 96 -8.75 -7.75 -4.41
CA PHE A 96 -8.14 -8.59 -5.44
C PHE A 96 -8.84 -8.36 -6.79
N VAL A 97 -8.07 -8.38 -7.87
CA VAL A 97 -8.58 -8.30 -9.23
C VAL A 97 -8.30 -9.59 -9.98
N ASP A 98 -9.20 -9.97 -10.90
CA ASP A 98 -9.02 -11.16 -11.72
C ASP A 98 -7.76 -10.99 -12.59
N ALA A 99 -6.87 -11.98 -12.53
CA ALA A 99 -5.66 -12.11 -13.33
C ALA A 99 -5.60 -13.47 -14.04
N ALA A 100 -6.74 -14.15 -14.15
CA ALA A 100 -6.84 -15.46 -14.75
C ALA A 100 -6.59 -15.38 -16.25
N LEU A 101 -5.81 -16.34 -16.75
CA LEU A 101 -5.72 -16.62 -18.17
C LEU A 101 -6.90 -17.53 -18.57
N PRO A 102 -7.47 -17.37 -19.77
CA PRO A 102 -8.69 -18.08 -20.19
C PRO A 102 -8.59 -19.62 -20.09
N GLU A 103 -7.40 -20.17 -20.30
CA GLU A 103 -7.15 -21.61 -20.39
C GLU A 103 -6.85 -22.27 -19.03
N GLU A 104 -6.76 -21.50 -17.95
CA GLU A 104 -6.37 -22.04 -16.65
C GLU A 104 -7.50 -22.76 -15.94
N ARG A 105 -7.17 -23.88 -15.28
CA ARG A 105 -8.14 -24.68 -14.50
C ARG A 105 -8.55 -23.98 -13.20
N GLN A 106 -7.69 -23.12 -12.69
CA GLN A 106 -7.90 -22.34 -11.47
C GLN A 106 -8.12 -20.87 -11.81
N ARG A 107 -8.89 -20.16 -10.98
CA ARG A 107 -8.94 -18.70 -11.00
C ARG A 107 -7.72 -18.17 -10.28
N LEU A 108 -7.08 -17.21 -10.91
CA LEU A 108 -5.97 -16.47 -10.34
C LEU A 108 -6.44 -15.05 -10.08
N LEU A 109 -6.37 -14.61 -8.84
CA LEU A 109 -6.60 -13.20 -8.50
C LEU A 109 -5.33 -12.59 -7.93
N VAL A 110 -5.12 -11.30 -8.18
CA VAL A 110 -3.96 -10.55 -7.70
C VAL A 110 -4.40 -9.39 -6.84
N TRP A 111 -3.74 -9.22 -5.71
CA TRP A 111 -3.80 -8.03 -4.87
C TRP A 111 -2.45 -7.32 -4.95
N ARG A 112 -2.51 -6.00 -5.06
CA ARG A 112 -1.33 -5.14 -5.03
C ARG A 112 -1.48 -4.14 -3.90
N ARG A 113 -0.42 -3.94 -3.13
CA ARG A 113 -0.36 -2.86 -2.15
C ARG A 113 -0.54 -1.57 -2.91
N GLN A 114 -1.57 -0.82 -2.53
CA GLN A 114 -1.67 0.56 -2.94
C GLN A 114 -0.53 1.29 -2.22
N SER A 115 0.57 1.49 -2.92
CA SER A 115 1.48 2.57 -2.57
C SER A 115 0.59 3.79 -2.42
N ALA A 116 0.62 4.46 -1.27
CA ALA A 116 0.05 5.81 -1.20
C ALA A 116 0.55 6.54 -2.46
N PRO A 117 -0.31 7.23 -3.23
CA PRO A 117 0.21 8.07 -4.30
C PRO A 117 1.26 8.92 -3.60
N ALA A 118 2.52 8.80 -4.04
CA ALA A 118 3.58 9.65 -3.55
C ALA A 118 2.97 11.03 -3.55
N SER A 119 2.82 11.63 -2.36
CA SER A 119 2.32 12.98 -2.26
C SER A 119 3.15 13.75 -3.27
N VAL A 120 2.51 14.14 -4.36
CA VAL A 120 3.06 15.13 -5.26
C VAL A 120 3.05 16.34 -4.33
N GLU A 121 4.15 16.56 -3.63
CA GLU A 121 4.36 17.80 -2.92
C GLU A 121 4.09 18.88 -3.97
N PRO A 122 3.11 19.77 -3.76
CA PRO A 122 3.08 20.97 -4.58
C PRO A 122 4.46 21.62 -4.42
N PRO A 123 5.10 22.11 -5.49
CA PRO A 123 6.41 22.74 -5.37
C PRO A 123 6.31 23.85 -4.33
N SER A 124 6.99 23.64 -3.21
CA SER A 124 7.24 24.65 -2.20
C SER A 124 8.16 25.69 -2.81
N SER A 125 7.58 26.75 -3.39
CA SER A 125 8.22 28.05 -3.60
C SER A 125 7.22 29.07 -4.11
N ALA A 126 6.59 29.77 -3.18
CA ALA A 126 6.41 31.22 -3.23
C ALA A 126 5.91 31.67 -1.86
N SER A 127 6.84 32.11 -1.03
CA SER A 127 6.57 32.71 0.27
C SER A 127 5.57 33.87 0.16
N PRO A 128 4.66 34.03 1.15
CA PRO A 128 3.90 35.26 1.29
C PRO A 128 4.83 36.38 1.75
N VAL A 129 4.92 37.47 0.96
CA VAL A 129 5.50 38.73 1.43
C VAL A 129 4.51 39.37 2.42
N THR A 130 4.72 39.10 3.71
CA THR A 130 4.05 39.81 4.80
C THR A 130 4.83 41.08 5.09
N GLY A 131 4.27 42.24 4.71
CA GLY A 131 4.59 43.51 5.39
C GLY A 131 4.16 43.40 6.87
N PRO A 132 4.83 44.10 7.80
CA PRO A 132 4.68 45.55 7.85
C PRO A 132 5.99 46.27 8.22
N GLN A 133 6.20 47.48 7.69
CA GLN A 133 7.23 48.38 8.21
C GLN A 133 6.66 49.77 8.51
N SER A 134 6.71 50.11 9.78
CA SER A 134 6.84 51.44 10.37
C SER A 134 7.45 51.21 11.76
N PRO A 135 8.43 52.01 12.23
CA PRO A 135 8.15 53.41 12.55
C PRO A 135 9.29 54.45 12.36
N ALA A 136 8.85 55.72 12.31
CA ALA A 136 9.37 56.95 12.92
C ALA A 136 10.79 57.53 12.63
N THR A 137 10.76 58.72 12.00
CA THR A 137 11.34 60.04 12.40
C THR A 137 12.84 60.26 12.56
N THR A 138 13.33 61.39 11.99
CA THR A 138 14.50 62.27 12.37
C THR A 138 15.38 62.54 11.14
N THR A 139 15.31 63.68 10.44
CA THR A 139 15.90 65.02 10.72
C THR A 139 17.02 65.34 9.72
N ALA A 140 16.81 66.45 9.01
CA ALA A 140 17.74 67.45 8.47
C ALA A 140 18.84 67.10 7.43
N ASP A 141 18.98 68.10 6.55
CA ASP A 141 20.19 68.62 5.90
C ASP A 141 20.66 68.00 4.56
N GLN A 142 20.33 68.75 3.50
CA GLN A 142 21.07 68.95 2.25
C GLN A 142 22.56 69.32 2.49
N PRO A 143 23.47 69.45 1.49
CA PRO A 143 23.22 69.57 0.05
C PRO A 143 24.23 68.84 -0.89
N ASP A 144 23.87 68.88 -2.17
CA ASP A 144 24.71 69.15 -3.35
C ASP A 144 25.77 68.17 -3.91
N HIS A 145 25.90 68.38 -5.24
CA HIS A 145 26.93 67.96 -6.20
C HIS A 145 26.83 66.54 -6.78
N GLU A 146 26.33 66.39 -8.02
CA GLU A 146 26.99 66.70 -9.33
C GLU A 146 27.91 65.51 -9.73
N GLN A 147 27.39 64.55 -10.49
CA GLN A 147 27.57 64.34 -11.95
C GLN A 147 28.56 63.18 -12.26
N PRO A 148 28.63 62.64 -13.51
CA PRO A 148 28.21 61.26 -13.73
C PRO A 148 29.31 60.41 -14.44
N PRO A 149 28.97 59.49 -15.37
CA PRO A 149 29.43 58.12 -15.36
C PRO A 149 30.80 57.93 -16.04
N SER A 150 31.43 56.79 -15.80
CA SER A 150 32.39 56.24 -16.76
C SER A 150 32.26 54.73 -16.80
N GLU A 151 31.95 54.30 -18.01
CA GLU A 151 31.76 52.96 -18.53
C GLU A 151 33.15 52.28 -18.73
N PRO A 152 33.29 51.18 -19.49
CA PRO A 152 33.49 49.83 -18.97
C PRO A 152 34.89 49.25 -19.33
N GLN A 153 35.00 47.91 -19.25
CA GLN A 153 35.95 47.00 -19.92
C GLN A 153 37.00 46.35 -19.00
N GLN A 154 36.84 45.03 -18.81
CA GLN A 154 37.65 43.95 -19.43
C GLN A 154 38.90 43.65 -18.58
N SER A 155 39.15 42.40 -18.18
CA SER A 155 39.31 41.23 -19.06
C SER A 155 38.86 39.93 -18.41
#